data_AF-A0A5J6X1F5-F1
#
_entry.id   AF-A0A5J6X1F5-F1
#
_cell.length_a   1.000
_cell.length_b   1.000
_cell.length_c   1.000
_cell.angle_alpha   90.00
_cell.angle_beta   90.00
_cell.angle_gamma   90.00
#
_symmetry.space_group_name_H-M   'P 1'
#
loop_
_entity.id
_entity.type
_entity.pdbx_description
1 polymer ?
#
loop_
_entity_poly.entity_id
_entity_poly.type
_entity_poly.pdbx_seq_one_letter_code
_entity_poly.pdbx_strand_id
1 'polypeptide(L)'
;MSKTRQWVAALMLGAVSMVASAAEIYTSDLLQSAEYRPLWQQATTGVKLPKWVRSGNGVSTPLEAAKGGAYRTGSLCKPHDCANHFVQLLIDDKGKQIWGVLIDLPESDAARETPSKFARYTWLGKPDKAHQATLMQQVQANPNWK
;
A
#
# COMPACT_ATOMS: atom_id res chain seq x y z
N MET A 1 -72.08 -29.31 -14.27
CA MET A 1 -71.40 -27.99 -14.18
C MET A 1 -70.14 -28.19 -13.35
N SER A 2 -68.97 -28.06 -13.97
CA SER A 2 -67.67 -28.51 -13.46
C SER A 2 -67.09 -27.59 -12.39
N LYS A 3 -66.64 -28.15 -11.27
CA LYS A 3 -65.85 -27.45 -10.24
C LYS A 3 -64.38 -27.46 -10.64
N THR A 4 -63.84 -26.29 -10.96
CA THR A 4 -62.45 -26.05 -11.32
C THR A 4 -61.53 -26.20 -10.11
N ARG A 5 -60.43 -26.93 -10.32
CA ARG A 5 -59.42 -27.27 -9.32
C ARG A 5 -58.36 -26.16 -9.33
N GLN A 6 -58.30 -25.35 -8.27
CA GLN A 6 -57.28 -24.30 -8.11
C GLN A 6 -55.92 -24.93 -7.77
N TRP A 7 -54.90 -24.61 -8.55
CA TRP A 7 -53.50 -24.91 -8.26
C TRP A 7 -52.88 -23.66 -7.61
N VAL A 8 -52.34 -23.80 -6.40
CA VAL A 8 -51.53 -22.77 -5.76
C VAL A 8 -50.08 -23.01 -6.17
N ALA A 9 -49.55 -22.16 -7.05
CA ALA A 9 -48.12 -22.14 -7.35
C ALA A 9 -47.40 -21.30 -6.27
N ALA A 10 -46.60 -21.95 -5.42
CA ALA A 10 -45.75 -21.29 -4.46
C ALA A 10 -44.51 -20.71 -5.18
N LEU A 11 -44.47 -19.38 -5.31
CA LEU A 11 -43.33 -18.65 -5.87
C LEU A 11 -42.25 -18.49 -4.77
N MET A 12 -41.23 -19.35 -4.79
CA MET A 12 -40.05 -19.19 -3.92
C MET A 12 -39.13 -18.10 -4.50
N LEU A 13 -39.23 -16.88 -3.97
CA LEU A 13 -38.24 -15.82 -4.23
C LEU A 13 -36.96 -16.12 -3.44
N GLY A 14 -35.97 -16.73 -4.09
CA GLY A 14 -34.61 -16.81 -3.58
C GLY A 14 -33.90 -15.46 -3.72
N ALA A 15 -33.65 -14.77 -2.60
CA ALA A 15 -32.80 -13.59 -2.58
C ALA A 15 -31.33 -14.01 -2.73
N VAL A 16 -30.74 -13.76 -3.91
CA VAL A 16 -29.30 -13.91 -4.12
C VAL A 16 -28.63 -12.65 -3.58
N SER A 17 -28.03 -12.74 -2.39
CA SER A 17 -27.18 -11.66 -1.87
C SER A 17 -25.90 -11.58 -2.68
N MET A 18 -25.76 -10.56 -3.54
CA MET A 18 -24.48 -10.25 -4.16
C MET A 18 -23.56 -9.62 -3.12
N VAL A 19 -22.50 -10.32 -2.75
CA VAL A 19 -21.37 -9.72 -2.03
C VAL A 19 -20.58 -8.91 -3.04
N ALA A 20 -20.61 -7.58 -2.92
CA ALA A 20 -19.72 -6.71 -3.68
C ALA A 20 -18.30 -6.77 -3.07
N SER A 21 -17.33 -7.27 -3.82
CA SER A 21 -15.92 -7.12 -3.47
C SER A 21 -15.49 -5.69 -3.75
N ALA A 22 -15.03 -4.96 -2.73
CA ALA A 22 -14.40 -3.66 -2.93
C ALA A 22 -13.13 -3.84 -3.78
N ALA A 23 -12.94 -3.01 -4.81
CA ALA A 23 -11.72 -3.04 -5.62
C ALA A 23 -10.51 -2.64 -4.77
N GLU A 24 -9.42 -3.39 -4.88
CA GLU A 24 -8.15 -3.07 -4.21
C GLU A 24 -7.58 -1.76 -4.76
N ILE A 25 -7.26 -0.82 -3.88
CA ILE A 25 -6.62 0.44 -4.26
C ILE A 25 -5.11 0.25 -4.18
N TYR A 26 -4.43 0.35 -5.33
CA TYR A 26 -2.97 0.27 -5.40
C TYR A 26 -2.32 1.57 -4.92
N THR A 27 -1.15 1.44 -4.27
CA THR A 27 -0.45 2.58 -3.67
C THR A 27 -0.08 3.62 -4.73
N SER A 28 0.35 3.21 -5.92
CA SER A 28 0.65 4.13 -7.03
C SER A 28 -0.58 4.89 -7.51
N ASP A 29 -1.74 4.24 -7.54
CA ASP A 29 -2.98 4.86 -8.00
C ASP A 29 -3.46 5.88 -6.98
N LEU A 30 -3.34 5.55 -5.68
CA LEU A 30 -3.60 6.50 -4.61
C LEU A 30 -2.70 7.73 -4.75
N LEU A 31 -1.38 7.58 -4.79
CA LEU A 31 -0.47 8.75 -4.82
C LEU A 31 -0.60 9.60 -6.09
N GLN A 32 -1.12 9.03 -7.17
CA GLN A 32 -1.40 9.75 -8.42
C GLN A 32 -2.79 10.38 -8.46
N SER A 33 -3.69 10.00 -7.55
CA SER A 33 -5.03 10.59 -7.43
C SER A 33 -4.97 12.09 -7.13
N ALA A 34 -5.99 12.82 -7.54
CA ALA A 34 -6.08 14.26 -7.33
C ALA A 34 -6.02 14.65 -5.83
N GLU A 35 -6.57 13.79 -4.96
CA GLU A 35 -6.63 14.02 -3.51
C GLU A 35 -5.25 13.83 -2.84
N TYR A 36 -4.51 12.78 -3.19
CA TYR A 36 -3.27 12.42 -2.47
C TYR A 36 -1.99 12.93 -3.14
N ARG A 37 -2.02 13.26 -4.44
CA ARG A 37 -0.87 13.83 -5.15
C ARG A 37 -0.24 15.04 -4.43
N PRO A 38 -1.00 16.06 -3.95
CA PRO A 38 -0.40 17.18 -3.21
C PRO A 38 0.21 16.74 -1.87
N LEU A 39 -0.39 15.77 -1.18
CA LEU A 39 0.14 15.24 0.09
C LEU A 39 1.48 14.51 -0.15
N TRP A 40 1.57 13.75 -1.25
CA TRP A 40 2.81 13.07 -1.62
C TRP A 40 3.91 14.05 -2.03
N GLN A 41 3.56 15.10 -2.80
CA GLN A 41 4.48 16.17 -3.13
C GLN A 41 5.01 16.85 -1.86
N GLN A 42 4.15 17.12 -0.89
CA GLN A 42 4.55 17.67 0.40
C GLN A 42 5.49 16.72 1.16
N ALA A 43 5.17 15.42 1.22
CA ALA A 43 5.99 14.42 1.90
C ALA A 43 7.39 14.27 1.28
N THR A 44 7.53 14.49 -0.03
CA THR A 44 8.79 14.36 -0.78
C THR A 44 9.56 15.68 -0.97
N THR A 45 8.99 16.80 -0.52
CA THR A 45 9.58 18.13 -0.69
C THR A 45 10.91 18.26 0.05
N GLY A 46 11.90 18.87 -0.61
CA GLY A 46 13.23 19.12 -0.02
C GLY A 46 14.16 17.90 0.03
N VAL A 47 13.71 16.74 -0.48
CA VAL A 47 14.52 15.51 -0.52
C VAL A 47 14.96 15.22 -1.96
N LYS A 48 16.24 14.92 -2.14
CA LYS A 48 16.79 14.53 -3.46
C LYS A 48 16.40 13.07 -3.75
N LEU A 49 15.32 12.91 -4.51
CA LEU A 49 14.73 11.60 -4.83
C LEU A 49 14.80 11.24 -6.32
N PRO A 50 14.85 9.94 -6.66
CA PRO A 50 14.60 9.45 -8.01
C PRO A 50 13.22 9.87 -8.53
N LYS A 51 13.06 9.91 -9.86
CA LYS A 51 11.81 10.33 -10.52
C LYS A 51 10.61 9.48 -10.09
N TRP A 52 10.76 8.15 -10.10
CA TRP A 52 9.68 7.19 -9.78
C TRP A 52 9.13 7.40 -8.36
N VAL A 53 10.02 7.72 -7.40
CA VAL A 53 9.63 8.09 -6.03
C VAL A 53 8.89 9.43 -6.05
N ARG A 54 9.50 10.49 -6.60
CA ARG A 54 8.91 11.84 -6.57
C ARG A 54 7.54 11.90 -7.25
N SER A 55 7.34 11.14 -8.33
CA SER A 55 6.04 11.09 -9.02
C SER A 55 5.03 10.15 -8.37
N GLY A 56 5.44 9.33 -7.39
CA GLY A 56 4.58 8.28 -6.82
C GLY A 56 4.20 7.21 -7.85
N ASN A 57 5.01 7.04 -8.89
CA ASN A 57 4.73 6.15 -10.02
C ASN A 57 5.82 5.09 -10.10
N GLY A 58 5.51 3.91 -9.55
CA GLY A 58 6.35 2.72 -9.53
C GLY A 58 5.47 1.48 -9.45
N VAL A 59 6.08 0.30 -9.48
CA VAL A 59 5.36 -0.95 -9.21
C VAL A 59 4.91 -0.91 -7.75
N SER A 60 3.66 -1.25 -7.46
CA SER A 60 3.09 -0.97 -6.15
C SER A 60 2.27 -2.12 -5.60
N THR A 61 2.10 -2.14 -4.28
CA THR A 61 1.18 -3.07 -3.61
C THR A 61 -0.18 -2.40 -3.40
N PRO A 62 -1.25 -3.19 -3.22
CA PRO A 62 -2.48 -2.72 -2.61
C PRO A 62 -2.23 -2.02 -1.28
N LEU A 63 -3.13 -1.10 -0.91
CA LEU A 63 -3.18 -0.54 0.42
C LEU A 63 -3.82 -1.51 1.40
N GLU A 64 -3.17 -1.69 2.53
CA GLU A 64 -3.59 -2.60 3.59
C GLU A 64 -3.59 -1.88 4.93
N ALA A 65 -4.19 -2.50 5.95
CA ALA A 65 -4.00 -2.04 7.33
C ALA A 65 -2.55 -2.32 7.76
N ALA A 66 -1.88 -1.30 8.30
CA ALA A 66 -0.56 -1.50 8.90
C ALA A 66 -0.65 -2.46 10.09
N LYS A 67 0.42 -3.22 10.33
CA LYS A 67 0.51 -4.00 11.57
C LYS A 67 0.37 -3.09 12.78
N GLY A 68 -0.64 -3.32 13.61
CA GLY A 68 -1.04 -2.43 14.72
C GLY A 68 -2.31 -1.61 14.47
N GLY A 69 -2.83 -1.60 13.23
CA GLY A 69 -4.20 -1.19 12.87
C GLY A 69 -4.51 0.31 12.81
N ALA A 70 -3.63 1.18 13.30
CA ALA A 70 -3.85 2.63 13.38
C ALA A 70 -3.45 3.43 12.12
N TYR A 71 -3.05 2.73 11.04
CA TYR A 71 -2.60 3.34 9.80
C TYR A 71 -2.95 2.43 8.62
N ARG A 72 -2.99 3.02 7.42
CA ARG A 72 -2.87 2.27 6.17
C ARG A 72 -1.42 2.24 5.70
N THR A 73 -1.05 1.17 5.03
CA THR A 73 0.30 0.91 4.55
C THR A 73 0.28 0.38 3.13
N GLY A 74 1.37 0.61 2.41
CA GLY A 74 1.58 0.10 1.07
C GLY A 74 2.99 0.43 0.61
N SER A 75 3.40 -0.08 -0.54
CA SER A 75 4.75 0.16 -1.06
C SER A 75 4.76 0.57 -2.52
N LEU A 76 5.85 1.24 -2.89
CA LEU A 76 6.25 1.53 -4.25
C LEU A 76 7.64 0.95 -4.47
N CYS A 77 7.94 0.43 -5.64
CA CYS A 77 9.29 0.03 -6.00
C CYS A 77 9.67 0.45 -7.40
N LYS A 78 10.98 0.57 -7.61
CA LYS A 78 11.57 0.92 -8.91
C LYS A 78 11.20 -0.18 -9.92
N PRO A 79 10.60 0.17 -11.07
CA PRO A 79 10.33 -0.80 -12.13
C PRO A 79 11.58 -1.59 -12.50
N HIS A 80 11.43 -2.91 -12.64
CA HIS A 80 12.50 -3.87 -12.93
C HIS A 80 13.58 -4.05 -11.85
N ASP A 81 13.44 -3.44 -10.67
CA ASP A 81 14.49 -3.45 -9.63
C ASP A 81 13.90 -3.30 -8.22
N CYS A 82 12.81 -4.04 -7.98
CA CYS A 82 12.00 -3.86 -6.78
C CYS A 82 12.68 -4.30 -5.49
N ALA A 83 13.55 -5.31 -5.57
CA ALA A 83 14.23 -5.83 -4.39
C ALA A 83 15.21 -4.81 -3.79
N ASN A 84 15.85 -3.98 -4.63
CA ASN A 84 16.90 -3.06 -4.18
C ASN A 84 16.42 -1.64 -3.91
N HIS A 85 15.34 -1.22 -4.56
CA HIS A 85 14.85 0.17 -4.48
C HIS A 85 13.36 0.20 -4.28
N PHE A 86 12.94 0.41 -3.04
CA PHE A 86 11.52 0.47 -2.69
C PHE A 86 11.25 1.50 -1.59
N VAL A 87 10.03 1.98 -1.56
CA VAL A 87 9.49 2.88 -0.55
C VAL A 87 8.44 2.11 0.22
N GLN A 88 8.56 2.05 1.53
CA GLN A 88 7.47 1.69 2.42
C GLN A 88 6.73 2.97 2.84
N LEU A 89 5.41 2.98 2.75
CA LEU A 89 4.57 4.13 3.12
C LEU A 89 3.69 3.82 4.32
N LEU A 90 3.38 4.87 5.09
CA LEU A 90 2.29 4.91 6.05
C LEU A 90 1.40 6.11 5.76
N ILE A 91 0.10 5.91 5.87
CA ILE A 91 -0.92 6.92 5.70
C ILE A 91 -1.77 6.92 6.96
N ASP A 92 -2.01 8.10 7.54
CA ASP A 92 -2.89 8.23 8.70
C ASP A 92 -4.32 7.75 8.37
N ASP A 93 -5.07 7.38 9.40
CA ASP A 93 -6.45 6.90 9.25
C ASP A 93 -7.38 7.93 8.58
N LYS A 94 -7.02 9.23 8.67
CA LYS A 94 -7.75 10.33 8.04
C LYS A 94 -7.34 10.58 6.58
N GLY A 95 -6.30 9.94 6.08
CA GLY A 95 -5.79 10.11 4.71
C GLY A 95 -5.15 11.48 4.44
N LYS A 96 -4.79 12.24 5.48
CA LYS A 96 -4.28 13.62 5.37
C LYS A 96 -2.77 13.72 5.49
N GLN A 97 -2.10 12.69 5.99
CA GLN A 97 -0.66 12.71 6.18
C GLN A 97 -0.04 11.42 5.65
N ILE A 98 1.06 11.58 4.91
CA ILE A 98 1.83 10.47 4.35
C ILE A 98 3.24 10.55 4.92
N TRP A 99 3.73 9.41 5.40
CA TRP A 99 5.12 9.19 5.73
C TRP A 99 5.67 8.06 4.90
N GLY A 100 6.99 8.03 4.73
CA GLY A 100 7.62 6.90 4.08
C GLY A 100 9.09 6.78 4.40
N VAL A 101 9.65 5.65 3.99
CA VAL A 101 11.08 5.40 3.97
C VAL A 101 11.44 4.83 2.62
N LEU A 102 12.27 5.56 1.87
CA LEU A 102 12.95 5.01 0.71
C LEU A 102 14.13 4.17 1.21
N ILE A 103 14.18 2.94 0.75
CA ILE A 103 15.23 1.96 0.99
C ILE A 103 15.98 1.76 -0.31
N ASP A 104 17.29 2.04 -0.26
CA ASP A 104 18.21 1.82 -1.36
C ASP A 104 19.30 0.82 -0.95
N LEU A 105 19.42 -0.26 -1.72
CA LEU A 105 20.47 -1.27 -1.59
C LEU A 105 21.47 -1.14 -2.75
N PRO A 106 22.76 -1.44 -2.54
CA PRO A 106 23.71 -1.60 -3.63
C PRO A 106 23.43 -2.89 -4.40
N GLU A 107 23.72 -2.89 -5.70
CA GLU A 107 23.61 -4.07 -6.54
C GLU A 107 24.76 -5.04 -6.24
N SER A 108 24.50 -6.01 -5.35
CA SER A 108 25.46 -7.04 -4.96
C SER A 108 24.76 -8.25 -4.32
N ASP A 109 25.39 -9.41 -4.42
CA ASP A 109 24.87 -10.63 -3.79
C ASP A 109 24.83 -10.51 -2.26
N ALA A 110 25.84 -9.88 -1.65
CA ALA A 110 25.86 -9.66 -0.20
C ALA A 110 24.67 -8.82 0.29
N ALA A 111 24.28 -7.78 -0.47
CA ALA A 111 23.11 -6.97 -0.17
C ALA A 111 21.79 -7.69 -0.42
N ARG A 112 21.74 -8.61 -1.40
CA ARG A 112 20.56 -9.47 -1.62
C ARG A 112 20.40 -10.50 -0.50
N GLU A 113 21.50 -11.00 0.03
CA GLU A 113 21.51 -11.99 1.10
C GLU A 113 21.21 -11.38 2.47
N THR A 114 21.77 -10.21 2.80
CA THR A 114 21.61 -9.57 4.12
C THR A 114 21.28 -8.09 3.98
N PRO A 115 20.12 -7.74 3.39
CA PRO A 115 19.81 -6.38 2.97
C PRO A 115 19.86 -5.38 4.12
N SER A 116 19.51 -5.77 5.34
CA SER A 116 19.49 -4.83 6.47
C SER A 116 20.88 -4.26 6.80
N LYS A 117 21.96 -4.96 6.44
CA LYS A 117 23.34 -4.51 6.65
C LYS A 117 23.81 -3.47 5.63
N PHE A 118 23.17 -3.40 4.47
CA PHE A 118 23.58 -2.56 3.34
C PHE A 118 22.57 -1.45 3.01
N ALA A 119 21.36 -1.52 3.57
CA ALA A 119 20.29 -0.60 3.30
C ALA A 119 20.65 0.84 3.70
N ARG A 120 20.38 1.78 2.80
CA ARG A 120 20.34 3.21 3.12
C ARG A 120 18.88 3.64 3.23
N TYR A 121 18.58 4.38 4.28
CA TYR A 121 17.22 4.87 4.57
C TYR A 121 17.12 6.37 4.31
N THR A 122 16.12 6.77 3.53
CA THR A 122 15.75 8.18 3.34
C THR A 122 14.31 8.39 3.80
N TRP A 123 14.13 9.15 4.88
CA TRP A 123 12.82 9.41 5.48
C TRP A 123 12.04 10.50 4.73
N LEU A 124 10.76 10.26 4.51
CA LEU A 124 9.84 11.10 3.74
C LEU A 124 8.68 11.54 4.63
N GLY A 125 8.26 12.80 4.55
CA GLY A 125 7.17 13.35 5.36
C GLY A 125 7.53 13.66 6.81
N LYS A 126 8.83 13.69 7.15
CA LYS A 126 9.36 13.99 8.50
C LYS A 126 8.71 13.11 9.61
N PRO A 127 8.78 11.77 9.50
CA PRO A 127 8.22 10.88 10.50
C PRO A 127 8.98 11.04 11.83
N ASP A 128 8.23 11.09 12.93
CA ASP A 128 8.82 10.95 14.26
C ASP A 128 9.25 9.48 14.53
N LYS A 129 9.81 9.21 15.70
CA LYS A 129 10.31 7.89 16.06
C LYS A 129 9.24 6.80 16.04
N ALA A 130 8.00 7.12 16.39
CA ALA A 130 6.90 6.14 16.40
C ALA A 130 6.53 5.77 14.95
N HIS A 131 6.39 6.76 14.07
CA HIS A 131 6.12 6.51 12.65
C HIS A 131 7.27 5.76 11.97
N GLN A 132 8.53 6.09 12.29
CA GLN A 132 9.71 5.36 11.80
C GLN A 132 9.69 3.90 12.25
N ALA A 133 9.35 3.63 13.52
CA ALA A 133 9.25 2.27 14.04
C ALA A 133 8.15 1.47 13.32
N THR A 134 6.97 2.06 13.12
CA THR A 134 5.86 1.40 12.40
C THR A 134 6.22 1.13 10.93
N LEU A 135 6.91 2.06 10.25
CA LEU A 135 7.43 1.86 8.90
C LEU A 135 8.38 0.66 8.85
N MET A 136 9.37 0.64 9.75
CA MET A 136 10.34 -0.45 9.79
C MET A 136 9.72 -1.79 10.19
N GLN A 137 8.66 -1.80 11.00
CA GLN A 137 7.91 -3.00 11.30
C GLN A 137 7.30 -3.62 10.04
N GLN A 138 6.82 -2.82 9.09
CA GLN A 138 6.29 -3.34 7.82
C GLN A 138 7.43 -3.89 6.95
N VAL A 139 8.57 -3.20 6.90
CA VAL A 139 9.75 -3.65 6.16
C VAL A 139 10.27 -4.98 6.71
N GLN A 140 10.38 -5.09 8.03
CA GLN A 140 10.86 -6.29 8.74
C GLN A 140 9.87 -7.46 8.72
N ALA A 141 8.63 -7.24 8.27
CA ALA A 141 7.68 -8.33 8.07
C ALA A 141 8.07 -9.23 6.89
N ASN A 142 8.90 -8.73 5.96
CA ASN A 142 9.49 -9.57 4.92
C ASN A 142 10.56 -10.49 5.52
N PRO A 143 10.42 -11.83 5.46
CA PRO A 143 11.39 -12.75 6.04
C PRO A 143 12.80 -12.68 5.41
N ASN A 144 12.92 -12.11 4.20
CA ASN A 144 14.19 -11.88 3.55
C ASN A 144 14.92 -10.64 4.08
N TRP A 145 14.26 -9.83 4.93
CA TRP A 145 14.85 -8.65 5.54
C TRP A 145 15.64 -9.03 6.80
N LYS A 146 16.93 -9.34 6.61
CA LYS A 146 17.85 -9.81 7.65
C LYS A 146 19.21 -9.15 7.58
#